data_AF-A0A660T7Y1-F1
#
_entry.id   AF-A0A660T7Y1-F1
#
_cell.length_a   1.000
_cell.length_b   1.000
_cell.length_c   1.000
_cell.angle_alpha   90.00
_cell.angle_beta   90.00
_cell.angle_gamma   90.00
#
_symmetry.space_group_name_H-M   'P 1'
#
loop_
_entity.id
_entity.type
_entity.pdbx_description
1 polymer ?
#
loop_
_entity_poly.entity_id
_entity_poly.type
_entity_poly.pdbx_seq_one_letter_code
_entity_poly.pdbx_strand_id
1 'polypeptide(L)' 'LWAAMATYQRELYEMFGISFPGSPRMKEPFILDGWDGPPPYRRDFDTLKYAEETFFPRSGRSSNDPAEHMKKKMYPEG' A
#
# COMPACT_ATOMS: atom_id res chain seq x y z
N LEU A 1 28.45 -18.90 -4.63
CA LEU A 1 27.38 -17.92 -4.38
C LEU A 1 26.09 -18.47 -4.97
N TRP A 2 24.97 -18.40 -4.25
CA TRP A 2 23.68 -18.94 -4.73
C TRP A 2 23.04 -17.95 -5.70
N ALA A 3 22.71 -18.38 -6.92
CA ALA A 3 22.13 -17.51 -7.94
C ALA A 3 20.80 -16.86 -7.49
N ALA A 4 20.00 -17.57 -6.69
CA ALA A 4 18.76 -17.06 -6.11
C ALA A 4 18.97 -15.87 -5.17
N MET A 5 20.19 -15.67 -4.64
CA MET A 5 20.46 -14.60 -3.68
C MET A 5 20.33 -13.21 -4.28
N ALA A 6 20.59 -13.06 -5.59
CA ALA A 6 20.46 -11.77 -6.27
C ALA A 6 19.02 -11.22 -6.20
N THR A 7 18.01 -12.09 -6.28
CA THR A 7 16.60 -11.68 -6.23
C THR A 7 16.23 -11.13 -4.86
N TYR A 8 16.59 -11.81 -3.77
CA TYR A 8 16.31 -11.31 -2.42
C TYR A 8 17.12 -10.06 -2.08
N GLN A 9 18.37 -9.95 -2.56
CA GLN A 9 19.16 -8.73 -2.36
C GLN A 9 18.51 -7.52 -3.03
N ARG A 10 17.93 -7.71 -4.21
CA ARG A 10 17.16 -6.68 -4.92
C ARG A 10 15.87 -6.32 -4.18
N GLU A 11 15.13 -7.32 -3.69
CA GLU A 11 13.94 -7.11 -2.84
C GLU A 11 14.28 -6.31 -1.57
N LEU A 12 15.36 -6.69 -0.86
CA LEU A 12 15.80 -5.98 0.35
C LEU A 12 16.28 -4.56 0.05
N TYR A 13 16.88 -4.33 -1.12
CA TYR A 13 17.23 -2.99 -1.56
C TYR A 13 15.98 -2.13 -1.79
N GLU A 14 14.97 -2.63 -2.50
CA GLU A 14 13.74 -1.87 -2.78
C GLU A 14 12.89 -1.63 -1.52
N MET A 15 12.67 -2.68 -0.72
CA MET A 15 11.74 -2.62 0.40
C MET A 15 12.35 -1.94 1.63
N PHE A 16 13.65 -2.11 1.87
CA PHE A 16 14.35 -1.62 3.07
C PHE A 16 15.47 -0.60 2.80
N GLY A 17 15.89 -0.41 1.54
CA GLY A 17 16.99 0.49 1.20
C GLY A 17 18.39 -0.08 1.47
N ILE A 18 18.54 -1.39 1.65
CA ILE A 18 19.83 -2.03 1.99
C ILE A 18 20.67 -2.28 0.73
N SER A 19 21.87 -1.68 0.67
CA SER A 19 22.78 -1.84 -0.47
C SER A 19 23.69 -3.07 -0.35
N PHE A 20 23.80 -3.86 -1.42
CA PHE A 20 24.66 -5.04 -1.52
C PHE A 20 25.70 -4.90 -2.66
N PRO A 21 26.88 -4.32 -2.41
CA PRO A 21 27.90 -4.12 -3.44
C PRO A 21 28.22 -5.40 -4.22
N GLY A 22 28.24 -5.30 -5.55
CA GLY A 22 28.50 -6.45 -6.44
C GLY A 22 27.29 -7.33 -6.76
N SER A 23 26.11 -7.06 -6.17
CA SER A 23 24.87 -7.72 -6.56
C SER A 23 24.35 -7.19 -7.92
N PRO A 24 24.01 -8.06 -8.89
CA PRO A 24 23.56 -7.63 -10.20
C PRO A 24 22.14 -7.05 -10.15
N ARG A 25 21.86 -6.05 -11.01
CA ARG A 25 20.50 -5.51 -11.27
C ARG A 25 19.79 -4.90 -10.05
N MET A 26 20.53 -4.53 -9.00
CA MET A 26 19.95 -4.00 -7.76
C MET A 26 19.14 -2.71 -7.97
N LYS A 27 19.58 -1.84 -8.89
CA LYS A 27 18.94 -0.54 -9.18
C LYS A 27 17.87 -0.60 -10.26
N GLU A 28 17.61 -1.77 -10.82
CA GLU A 28 16.56 -1.95 -11.82
C GLU A 28 15.21 -2.14 -11.09
N PRO A 29 14.09 -1.59 -11.60
CA PRO A 29 12.77 -1.76 -10.98
C PRO A 29 12.27 -3.21 -10.94
N PHE A 30 11.81 -3.68 -9.78
CA PHE A 30 11.35 -5.04 -9.53
C PHE A 30 9.92 -5.11 -8.99
N ILE A 31 9.75 -5.02 -7.67
CA ILE A 31 8.46 -5.17 -6.98
C ILE A 31 7.79 -3.81 -6.87
N LEU A 32 8.58 -2.76 -6.63
CA LEU A 32 8.13 -1.38 -6.48
C LEU A 32 8.16 -0.61 -7.81
N ASP A 33 7.73 -1.23 -8.91
CA ASP A 33 7.65 -0.54 -10.20
C ASP A 33 6.58 0.59 -10.14
N GLY A 34 6.98 1.80 -10.53
CA GLY A 34 6.14 3.01 -10.41
C GLY A 34 6.05 3.62 -9.00
N TRP A 35 6.90 3.19 -8.07
CA TRP A 35 7.01 3.79 -6.73
C TRP A 35 8.17 4.79 -6.66
N ASP A 36 7.84 6.07 -6.47
CA ASP A 36 8.85 7.15 -6.31
C ASP A 36 9.11 7.51 -4.83
N GLY A 37 8.45 6.82 -3.90
CA GLY A 37 8.56 7.09 -2.46
C GLY A 37 9.79 6.45 -1.81
N PRO A 38 10.02 6.71 -0.50
CA PRO A 38 11.04 6.00 0.26
C PRO A 38 10.70 4.50 0.40
N PRO A 39 11.68 3.63 0.74
CA PRO A 39 11.45 2.20 0.95
C PRO A 39 10.30 1.95 1.96
N PRO A 40 9.22 1.24 1.58
CA PRO A 40 8.01 1.14 2.41
C PRO A 40 8.20 0.43 3.76
N TYR A 41 9.25 -0.39 3.92
CA TYR A 41 9.55 -1.09 5.18
C TYR A 41 10.61 -0.38 6.03
N ARG A 42 11.00 0.84 5.66
CA ARG A 42 11.84 1.68 6.53
C ARG A 42 11.04 2.06 7.78
N ARG A 43 11.67 1.99 8.96
CA ARG A 43 10.98 2.19 10.25
C ARG A 43 10.41 3.61 10.43
N ASP A 44 11.03 4.58 9.78
CA ASP A 44 10.65 5.98 9.73
C ASP A 44 9.68 6.31 8.58
N PHE A 45 9.22 5.30 7.84
CA PHE A 45 8.16 5.50 6.85
C PHE A 45 6.80 5.57 7.56
N ASP A 46 6.14 6.73 7.46
CA ASP A 46 4.80 6.95 8.00
C ASP A 46 3.73 6.54 6.97
N THR A 47 3.21 5.33 7.14
CA THR A 47 2.21 4.75 6.24
C THR A 47 0.86 5.46 6.34
N LEU A 48 0.49 5.97 7.51
CA LEU A 48 -0.77 6.69 7.72
C LEU A 48 -0.72 8.03 6.99
N LYS A 49 0.34 8.81 7.23
CA LYS A 49 0.54 10.09 6.57
C LYS A 49 0.59 9.95 5.04
N TYR A 50 1.35 8.97 4.53
CA TYR A 50 1.38 8.69 3.09
C TYR A 50 -0.02 8.40 2.54
N ALA A 51 -0.82 7.60 3.26
CA ALA A 51 -2.15 7.24 2.81
C ALA A 51 -3.11 8.45 2.78
N GLU A 52 -3.04 9.33 3.78
CA GLU A 52 -3.83 10.56 3.86
C GLU A 52 -3.46 11.57 2.77
N GLU A 53 -2.17 11.68 2.43
CA GLU A 53 -1.68 12.60 1.39
C GLU A 53 -1.97 12.08 -0.03
N THR A 54 -1.94 10.76 -0.23
CA THR A 54 -2.06 10.15 -1.57
C THR A 54 -3.48 9.77 -1.94
N PHE A 55 -4.30 9.35 -0.96
CA PHE A 55 -5.64 8.85 -1.23
C PHE A 55 -6.70 9.75 -0.60
N PHE A 56 -7.73 10.07 -1.37
CA PHE A 56 -8.88 10.79 -0.84
C PHE A 56 -9.71 9.89 0.08
N PRO A 57 -10.17 10.39 1.24
CA PRO A 57 -11.08 9.65 2.08
C PRO A 57 -12.39 9.44 1.32
N ARG A 58 -12.74 8.19 1.04
CA ARG A 58 -14.08 7.88 0.51
C ARG A 58 -15.10 8.19 1.59
N SER A 59 -16.23 8.80 1.22
CA SER A 59 -17.38 8.89 2.12
C SER A 59 -17.66 7.49 2.66
N GLY A 60 -17.58 7.32 3.98
CA GLY A 60 -17.66 6.00 4.61
C GLY A 60 -18.89 5.21 4.16
N ARG A 61 -18.80 3.88 4.20
CA ARG A 61 -19.95 3.03 3.93
C ARG A 61 -20.99 3.27 5.03
N SER A 62 -22.14 3.86 4.68
CA SER A 62 -23.29 3.85 5.59
C SER A 62 -23.81 2.43 5.71
N SER A 63 -23.89 1.90 6.93
CA SER A 63 -24.72 0.73 7.21
C SER A 63 -26.10 1.24 7.61
N ASN A 64 -27.16 0.75 6.95
CA ASN A 64 -28.52 1.01 7.36
C ASN A 64 -29.09 -0.27 7.96
N ASP A 65 -29.89 -0.15 9.02
CA ASP A 65 -30.72 -1.27 9.45
C ASP A 65 -31.69 -1.66 8.31
N PRO A 66 -31.75 -2.93 7.89
CA PRO A 66 -32.58 -3.34 6.76
C PRO A 66 -34.07 -3.06 6.99
N ALA A 67 -34.57 -3.25 8.22
CA ALA A 67 -35.98 -3.06 8.53
C ALA A 67 -36.33 -1.56 8.50
N GLU A 68 -35.51 -0.70 9.09
CA GLU A 68 -35.71 0.75 9.03
C GLU A 68 -35.58 1.31 7.61
N HIS A 69 -34.60 0.82 6.84
CA HIS A 69 -34.40 1.24 5.46
C HIS A 69 -35.60 0.87 4.57
N MET A 70 -36.10 -0.36 4.71
CA MET A 70 -37.29 -0.82 3.99
C MET A 70 -38.55 -0.07 4.44
N LYS A 71 -38.70 0.21 5.73
CA LYS A 71 -39.83 1.00 6.25
C LYS A 71 -39.83 2.42 5.66
N LYS A 72 -38.70 3.13 5.70
CA LYS A 72 -38.55 4.48 5.11
C LYS A 72 -38.80 4.49 3.59
N LYS A 73 -38.37 3.43 2.90
CA LYS A 73 -38.55 3.30 1.44
C LYS A 73 -39.99 3.00 1.03
N MET A 74 -40.72 2.21 1.83
CA MET A 74 -42.10 1.83 1.54
C MET A 74 -43.12 2.87 2.02
N TYR A 75 -42.82 3.61 3.08
CA TYR A 75 -43.72 4.61 3.69
C TYR A 75 -42.99 5.94 3.93
N PRO A 76 -42.76 6.74 2.88
CA PRO A 76 -41.97 7.98 2.99
C PRO A 76 -42.69 9.14 3.70
N GLU A 77 -44.03 9.13 3.79
CA GLU A 77 -44.84 10.26 4.31
C GLU A 77 -45.37 10.06 5.76
N GLY A 78 -44.98 8.97 6.43
CA GLY A 78 -45.51 8.61 7.76
C GLY A 78 -46.77 7.75 7.72
#